data_AF-A0A9E2CGX2-F1
#
_entry.id   AF-A0A9E2CGX2-F1
#
_cell.length_a   1.000
_cell.length_b   1.000
_cell.length_c   1.000
_cell.angle_alpha   90.00
_cell.angle_beta   90.00
_cell.angle_gamma   90.00
#
_symmetry.space_group_name_H-M   'P 1'
#
loop_
_entity.id
_entity.type
_entity.pdbx_description
1 polymer ?
#
loop_
_entity_poly.entity_id
_entity_poly.type
_entity_poly.pdbx_seq_one_letter_code
_entity_poly.pdbx_strand_id
1 'polypeptide(L)'
;MSHPVPSAAEFDQRDDFGHVVGVVHVVEYFPIERVRDVAAWRGFAPDDVSIEGPWCWVLERPRMIPPYPARGRTHLFDVCLR
;
A
#
# COMPACT_ATOMS: atom_id res chain seq x y z
N MET A 1 9.76 14.53 10.97
CA MET A 1 9.28 15.31 9.82
C MET A 1 8.63 14.31 8.86
N SER A 2 7.31 14.29 8.77
CA SER A 2 6.58 13.45 7.83
C SER A 2 6.66 14.10 6.44
N HIS A 3 7.36 13.45 5.51
CA HIS A 3 7.28 13.86 4.11
C HIS A 3 5.86 13.56 3.59
N PRO A 4 5.21 14.48 2.88
CA PRO A 4 3.90 14.21 2.29
C PRO A 4 4.01 13.03 1.31
N VAL A 5 3.05 12.12 1.38
CA VAL A 5 2.92 11.03 0.41
C VAL A 5 2.52 11.68 -0.93
N PRO A 6 3.24 11.42 -2.03
CA PRO A 6 2.89 11.97 -3.34
C PRO A 6 1.49 11.51 -3.77
N SER A 7 0.81 12.37 -4.52
CA SER A 7 -0.47 12.03 -5.16
C SER A 7 -0.27 10.99 -6.27
N ALA A 8 -1.33 10.25 -6.62
CA ALA A 8 -1.28 9.24 -7.69
C ALA A 8 -0.83 9.84 -9.04
N ALA A 9 -1.22 11.09 -9.33
CA ALA A 9 -0.81 11.79 -10.56
C ALA A 9 0.68 12.16 -10.58
N GLU A 10 1.32 12.35 -9.42
CA GLU A 10 2.76 12.59 -9.31
C GLU A 10 3.59 11.30 -9.47
N PHE A 11 2.99 10.15 -9.18
CA PHE A 11 3.59 8.84 -9.47
C PHE A 11 3.58 8.52 -10.97
N ASP A 12 2.47 8.81 -11.66
CA ASP A 12 2.30 8.46 -13.09
C ASP A 12 3.21 9.23 -14.06
N GLN A 13 3.74 10.39 -13.66
CA GLN A 13 4.57 11.24 -14.53
C GLN A 13 6.07 10.91 -14.48
N ARG A 14 6.50 10.02 -13.59
CA ARG A 14 7.90 9.59 -13.52
C ARG A 14 8.07 8.31 -14.32
N ASP A 15 9.22 8.13 -14.96
CA ASP A 15 9.67 6.87 -15.58
C ASP A 15 9.87 5.72 -14.54
N ASP A 16 9.16 5.76 -13.41
CA ASP A 16 9.35 4.97 -12.17
C ASP A 16 8.55 3.65 -12.17
N PHE A 17 7.97 3.26 -13.31
CA PHE A 17 7.31 1.95 -13.42
C PHE A 17 8.33 0.81 -13.28
N GLY A 18 7.92 -0.32 -12.70
CA GLY A 18 8.79 -1.48 -12.54
C GLY A 18 9.88 -1.33 -11.46
N HIS A 19 9.60 -0.55 -10.42
CA HIS A 19 10.46 -0.44 -9.23
C HIS A 19 9.67 -0.73 -7.96
N VAL A 20 10.37 -1.23 -6.93
CA VAL A 20 9.90 -1.19 -5.55
C VAL A 20 10.26 0.17 -4.97
N VAL A 21 9.24 0.91 -4.52
CA VAL A 21 9.36 2.31 -4.08
C VAL A 21 9.14 2.50 -2.58
N GLY A 22 8.62 1.48 -1.90
CA GLY A 22 8.30 1.58 -0.49
C GLY A 22 8.06 0.23 0.16
N VAL A 23 7.94 0.28 1.47
CA VAL A 23 7.60 -0.86 2.32
C VAL A 23 6.48 -0.46 3.27
N VAL A 24 5.65 -1.44 3.63
CA VAL A 24 4.56 -1.31 4.59
C VAL A 24 4.58 -2.51 5.53
N HIS A 25 4.07 -2.34 6.74
CA HIS A 25 3.85 -3.44 7.67
C HIS A 25 2.43 -3.96 7.50
N VAL A 26 2.29 -5.21 7.06
CA VAL A 26 0.98 -5.88 6.98
C VAL A 26 0.61 -6.36 8.37
N VAL A 27 -0.50 -5.86 8.91
CA VAL A 27 -0.97 -6.21 10.27
C VAL A 27 -2.03 -7.30 10.24
N GLU A 28 -2.99 -7.17 9.32
CA GLU A 28 -4.18 -8.02 9.27
C GLU A 28 -4.75 -8.00 7.85
N TYR A 29 -5.49 -9.05 7.46
CA TYR A 29 -6.26 -9.09 6.24
C TYR A 29 -7.65 -9.70 6.50
N PHE A 30 -8.67 -9.23 5.79
CA PHE A 30 -10.05 -9.70 5.96
C PHE A 30 -10.88 -9.54 4.68
N PRO A 31 -11.99 -10.30 4.53
CA PRO A 31 -12.91 -10.14 3.40
C PRO A 31 -13.53 -8.74 3.38
N ILE A 32 -13.70 -8.17 2.19
CA ILE A 32 -14.12 -6.76 2.04
C ILE A 32 -15.46 -6.43 2.72
N GLU A 33 -16.32 -7.42 2.91
CA GLU A 33 -17.61 -7.29 3.60
C GLU A 33 -17.45 -6.81 5.06
N ARG A 34 -16.29 -7.09 5.67
CA ARG A 34 -15.97 -6.69 7.05
C ARG A 34 -15.34 -5.31 7.17
N VAL A 35 -15.09 -4.61 6.05
CA VAL A 35 -14.32 -3.36 6.05
C VAL A 35 -14.93 -2.28 6.93
N ARG A 36 -16.26 -2.15 6.95
CA ARG A 36 -16.94 -1.14 7.77
C ARG A 36 -16.77 -1.41 9.26
N ASP A 37 -16.90 -2.68 9.67
CA ASP A 37 -16.76 -3.08 11.07
C ASP A 37 -15.33 -2.88 11.55
N VAL A 38 -14.35 -3.29 10.73
CA VAL A 38 -12.93 -3.14 11.07
C VAL A 38 -12.51 -1.66 11.06
N ALA A 39 -12.96 -0.88 10.08
CA ALA A 39 -12.67 0.55 10.01
C ALA A 39 -13.24 1.31 11.20
N ALA A 40 -14.48 1.02 11.60
CA ALA A 40 -15.08 1.60 12.79
C ALA A 40 -14.33 1.21 14.07
N TRP A 41 -13.95 -0.07 14.22
CA TRP A 41 -13.24 -0.56 15.39
C TRP A 41 -11.81 0.00 15.51
N ARG A 42 -11.09 0.11 14.38
CA ARG A 42 -9.73 0.68 14.31
C ARG A 42 -9.73 2.21 14.32
N GLY A 43 -10.87 2.85 14.05
CA GLY A 43 -11.00 4.30 13.97
C GLY A 43 -10.41 4.91 12.69
N PHE A 44 -10.44 4.19 11.56
CA PHE A 44 -10.01 4.72 10.27
C PHE A 44 -10.99 5.77 9.74
N ALA A 45 -10.48 6.85 9.14
CA ALA A 45 -11.35 7.78 8.42
C ALA A 45 -11.87 7.13 7.13
N PRO A 46 -13.05 7.52 6.62
CA PRO A 46 -13.59 6.97 5.37
C PRO A 46 -12.62 7.07 4.19
N ASP A 47 -11.84 8.17 4.12
CA ASP A 47 -10.88 8.42 3.05
C ASP A 47 -9.62 7.54 3.13
N ASP A 48 -9.36 6.93 4.29
CA ASP A 48 -8.25 5.99 4.49
C ASP A 48 -8.58 4.56 4.02
N VAL A 49 -9.83 4.32 3.59
CA VAL A 49 -10.35 2.99 3.23
C VAL A 49 -10.51 2.88 1.71
N SER A 50 -9.62 2.12 1.07
CA SER A 50 -9.81 1.70 -0.32
C SER A 50 -10.67 0.43 -0.37
N ILE A 51 -11.74 0.46 -1.17
CA ILE A 51 -12.71 -0.63 -1.35
C ILE A 51 -12.57 -1.18 -2.76
N GLU A 52 -11.46 -1.86 -3.02
CA GLU A 52 -11.16 -2.49 -4.31
C GLU A 52 -10.83 -3.98 -4.13
N GLY A 53 -11.48 -4.83 -4.93
CA GLY A 53 -11.28 -6.28 -4.89
C GLY A 53 -12.04 -7.00 -3.76
N PRO A 54 -11.82 -8.31 -3.58
CA PRO A 54 -12.56 -9.11 -2.59
C PRO A 54 -11.95 -9.12 -1.18
N TRP A 55 -10.73 -8.58 -1.00
CA TRP A 55 -9.98 -8.60 0.26
C TRP A 55 -9.44 -7.22 0.61
N CYS A 56 -9.43 -6.89 1.89
CA CYS A 56 -8.83 -5.68 2.43
C CYS A 56 -7.61 -6.03 3.30
N TRP A 57 -6.58 -5.17 3.25
CA TRP A 57 -5.32 -5.32 3.98
C TRP A 57 -5.13 -4.12 4.90
N VAL A 58 -4.85 -4.37 6.19
CA VAL A 58 -4.46 -3.33 7.13
C VAL A 58 -2.96 -3.12 7.04
N LEU A 59 -2.57 -1.94 6.59
CA LEU A 59 -1.17 -1.56 6.36
C LEU A 59 -0.78 -0.45 7.33
N GLU A 60 0.36 -0.61 7.98
CA GLU A 60 0.91 0.38 8.90
C GLU A 60 2.34 0.78 8.52
N ARG A 61 2.81 1.89 9.10
CA ARG A 61 4.21 2.34 9.02
C ARG A 61 4.75 2.41 7.58
N PRO A 62 4.05 3.09 6.66
CA PRO A 62 4.54 3.24 5.29
C PRO A 62 5.89 3.97 5.30
N ARG A 63 6.86 3.42 4.59
CA ARG A 63 8.18 4.01 4.42
C ARG A 63 8.59 3.93 2.96
N MET A 64 8.90 5.08 2.38
CA MET A 64 9.54 5.17 1.07
C MET A 64 11.00 4.68 1.15
N ILE A 65 11.45 4.03 0.09
CA ILE A 65 12.84 3.61 -0.09
C ILE A 65 13.38 4.13 -1.43
N PRO A 66 14.70 4.22 -1.64
CA PRO A 66 15.25 4.46 -2.96
C PRO A 66 14.67 3.43 -3.96
N PRO A 67 14.23 3.85 -5.16
CA PRO A 67 13.64 2.95 -6.15
C PRO A 67 14.56 1.76 -6.45
N TYR A 68 14.04 0.55 -6.31
CA TYR A 68 14.76 -0.69 -6.63
C TYR A 68 14.14 -1.38 -7.85
N PRO A 69 14.86 -1.56 -8.96
CA PRO A 69 14.29 -2.18 -10.16
C PRO A 69 13.75 -3.59 -9.90
N ALA A 70 12.45 -3.78 -10.10
CA ALA A 70 11.79 -5.08 -9.96
C ALA A 70 10.51 -5.14 -10.81
N ARG A 71 10.39 -6.20 -11.62
CA ARG A 71 9.18 -6.43 -12.41
C ARG A 71 8.02 -6.87 -11.51
N GLY A 72 6.92 -6.10 -11.52
CA GLY A 72 5.70 -6.44 -10.79
C GLY A 72 5.12 -7.81 -11.16
N ARG A 73 4.43 -8.43 -10.21
CA ARG A 73 3.70 -9.71 -10.34
C ARG A 73 2.32 -9.58 -9.71
N THR A 74 1.39 -10.43 -10.15
CA THR A 74 -0.03 -10.41 -9.72
C THR A 74 -0.26 -10.95 -8.30
N HIS A 75 0.75 -11.57 -7.69
CA HIS A 75 0.70 -12.17 -6.35
C HIS A 75 1.89 -11.73 -5.52
N LEU A 76 1.90 -12.08 -4.23
CA LEU A 76 3.07 -11.89 -3.36
C LEU A 76 4.27 -12.65 -3.93
N PHE A 77 5.42 -11.99 -3.97
CA PHE A 77 6.68 -12.56 -4.44
C PHE A 77 7.84 -11.96 -3.67
N ASP A 78 8.92 -12.73 -3.56
CA ASP A 78 10.12 -12.27 -2.89
C ASP A 78 10.86 -11.24 -3.74
N VAL A 79 11.27 -10.15 -3.09
CA VAL A 79 12.16 -9.14 -3.65
C VAL A 79 13.50 -9.24 -2.92
N CYS A 80 14.57 -9.52 -3.65
CA CYS A 80 15.92 -9.51 -3.09
C CYS A 80 16.47 -8.08 -3.15
N LEU A 81 16.32 -7.32 -2.05
CA LEU A 81 16.94 -6.00 -1.87
C LEU A 81 18.39 -6.23 -1.41
N ARG A 82 19.37 -5.86 -2.23
CA ARG A 82 20.81 -5.93 -1.89
C ARG A 82 21.33 -4.58 -1.44
#